data_AF-J2UX45-F1
#
_entry.id   AF-J2UX45-F1
#
_cell.length_a   1.000
_cell.length_b   1.000
_cell.length_c   1.000
_cell.angle_alpha   90.00
_cell.angle_beta   90.00
_cell.angle_gamma   90.00
#
_symmetry.space_group_name_H-M   'P 1'
#
loop_
_entity.id
_entity.type
_entity.pdbx_description
1 polymer ?
#
loop_
_entity_poly.entity_id
_entity_poly.type
_entity_poly.pdbx_seq_one_letter_code
_entity_poly.pdbx_strand_id
1 'polypeptide(L)'
;MPAQSATHSKIAISGRILYDYARHPDLPVEEEGQLNDPVLRENFLTRVLAYSEWQQLLQAGLTRRGLTDFHSRYKYLLMAHNPVQYKTLGNLLGNMGQSDLEELGPRYFSKLMAALEKCATRRTHTNVLQHLSGYLKRAISAEDKQQVQHVIGQYRQGIVPLEVPLTLLKHYFRQHPDPYIAQQVYLQPHPENLSLRNAIQ
;
A
#
# COMPACT_ATOMS: atom_id res chain seq x y z
N MET A 1 13.76 -34.54 35.09
CA MET A 1 12.70 -33.82 34.34
C MET A 1 13.33 -32.60 33.68
N PRO A 2 13.24 -32.45 32.35
CA PRO A 2 13.36 -31.15 31.71
C PRO A 2 12.08 -30.76 30.97
N ALA A 3 11.97 -29.44 30.79
CA ALA A 3 10.80 -28.67 30.43
C ALA A 3 10.21 -28.97 29.04
N GLN A 4 8.88 -28.90 28.97
CA GLN A 4 8.10 -28.82 27.74
C GLN A 4 8.44 -27.51 27.02
N SER A 5 8.93 -27.62 25.78
CA SER A 5 9.07 -26.49 24.86
C SER A 5 7.74 -26.30 24.14
N ALA A 6 7.13 -25.13 24.36
CA ALA A 6 5.88 -24.74 23.73
C ALA A 6 6.08 -24.65 22.21
N THR A 7 5.36 -25.50 21.48
CA THR A 7 5.33 -25.50 20.02
C THR A 7 4.51 -24.29 19.58
N HIS A 8 5.19 -23.26 19.06
CA HIS A 8 4.55 -22.14 18.40
C HIS A 8 3.83 -22.66 17.13
N SER A 9 2.50 -22.74 17.19
CA SER A 9 1.66 -22.94 16.01
C SER A 9 1.86 -21.76 15.07
N LYS A 10 2.51 -22.01 13.94
CA LYS A 10 2.31 -21.21 12.73
C LYS A 10 0.91 -21.55 12.23
N ILE A 11 0.11 -20.59 11.73
CA ILE A 11 -1.05 -20.90 10.87
C ILE A 11 -0.58 -21.94 9.85
N ALA A 12 -1.10 -23.16 10.00
CA ALA A 12 -0.91 -24.36 9.20
C ALA A 12 0.29 -24.38 8.23
N ILE A 13 1.42 -24.93 8.71
CA ILE A 13 2.47 -25.48 7.84
C ILE A 13 1.91 -26.75 7.17
N SER A 14 1.31 -26.61 6.00
CA SER A 14 1.14 -27.73 5.07
C SER A 14 2.23 -27.65 4.01
N GLY A 15 2.85 -28.79 3.65
CA GLY A 15 3.89 -28.87 2.62
C GLY A 15 3.50 -28.28 1.26
N ARG A 16 2.20 -28.06 1.04
CA ARG A 16 1.64 -27.34 -0.11
C ARG A 16 2.02 -25.85 -0.16
N ILE A 17 2.11 -25.16 0.98
CA ILE A 17 2.47 -23.72 1.03
C ILE A 17 3.95 -23.50 0.69
N LEU A 18 4.85 -24.40 1.13
CA LEU A 18 6.27 -24.33 0.76
C LEU A 18 6.48 -24.63 -0.73
N TYR A 19 5.70 -25.57 -1.29
CA TYR A 19 5.70 -25.88 -2.72
C TYR A 19 5.14 -24.71 -3.56
N ASP A 20 4.08 -24.06 -3.08
CA ASP A 20 3.45 -22.91 -3.73
C ASP A 20 4.34 -21.65 -3.62
N TYR A 21 5.07 -21.44 -2.52
CA TYR A 21 6.01 -20.32 -2.38
C TYR A 21 7.22 -20.42 -3.33
N ALA A 22 7.75 -21.63 -3.54
CA ALA A 22 8.84 -21.85 -4.50
C ALA A 22 8.43 -21.54 -5.95
N ARG A 23 7.12 -21.59 -6.26
CA ARG A 23 6.54 -21.26 -7.56
C ARG A 23 5.98 -19.85 -7.65
N HIS A 24 5.65 -19.24 -6.52
CA HIS A 24 5.07 -17.91 -6.39
C HIS A 24 5.79 -17.12 -5.29
N PRO A 25 7.04 -16.66 -5.54
CA PRO A 25 7.83 -15.94 -4.54
C PRO A 25 7.19 -14.62 -4.09
N ASP A 26 6.28 -14.08 -4.90
CA ASP A 26 5.56 -12.83 -4.62
C ASP A 26 4.24 -13.06 -3.84
N LEU A 27 3.91 -14.30 -3.49
CA LEU A 27 2.73 -14.62 -2.69
C LEU A 27 2.89 -14.02 -1.28
N PRO A 28 1.93 -13.20 -0.81
CA PRO A 28 1.98 -12.66 0.54
C PRO A 28 1.89 -13.76 1.58
N VAL A 29 2.87 -13.80 2.48
CA VAL A 29 2.89 -14.67 3.66
C VAL A 29 3.12 -13.80 4.90
N GLU A 30 2.54 -14.20 6.03
CA GLU A 30 2.74 -13.59 7.34
C GLU A 30 2.56 -14.63 8.45
N GLU A 31 3.22 -14.43 9.59
CA GLU A 31 3.05 -15.31 10.76
C GLU A 31 1.80 -14.96 11.56
N GLU A 32 1.04 -15.98 12.01
CA GLU A 32 -0.19 -15.80 12.80
C GLU A 32 -0.04 -14.85 13.98
N GLY A 33 1.00 -15.07 14.78
CA GLY A 33 1.26 -14.27 15.98
C GLY A 33 1.51 -12.81 15.66
N GLN A 34 2.14 -12.52 14.52
CA GLN A 34 2.43 -11.16 14.05
C GLN A 34 1.19 -10.44 13.54
N LEU A 35 0.21 -11.19 13.01
CA LEU A 35 -1.09 -10.63 12.65
C LEU A 35 -1.89 -10.13 13.85
N ASN A 36 -1.44 -10.28 15.09
CA ASN A 36 -2.03 -9.57 16.24
C ASN A 36 -1.68 -8.08 16.24
N ASP A 37 -0.54 -7.69 15.66
CA ASP A 37 -0.18 -6.29 15.46
C ASP A 37 -1.04 -5.70 14.33
N PRO A 38 -1.81 -4.62 14.60
CA PRO A 38 -2.71 -4.03 13.61
C PRO A 38 -1.98 -3.47 12.40
N VAL A 39 -0.76 -2.95 12.55
CA VAL A 39 0.04 -2.40 11.44
C VAL A 39 0.52 -3.52 10.52
N LEU A 40 1.02 -4.62 11.09
CA LEU A 40 1.45 -5.79 10.31
C LEU A 40 0.26 -6.45 9.61
N ARG A 41 -0.88 -6.57 10.30
CA ARG A 41 -2.12 -7.09 9.73
C ARG A 41 -2.60 -6.24 8.55
N GLU A 42 -2.67 -4.91 8.70
CA GLU A 42 -3.07 -4.01 7.60
C GLU A 42 -2.10 -4.07 6.42
N ASN A 43 -0.80 -4.14 6.69
CA ASN A 43 0.20 -4.30 5.65
C ASN A 43 0.03 -5.62 4.89
N PHE A 44 -0.18 -6.73 5.61
CA PHE A 44 -0.42 -8.04 5.01
C PHE A 44 -1.67 -8.03 4.12
N LEU A 45 -2.80 -7.51 4.61
CA LEU A 45 -4.04 -7.39 3.82
C LEU A 45 -3.83 -6.57 2.55
N THR A 46 -3.08 -5.47 2.65
CA THR A 46 -2.71 -4.64 1.50
C THR A 46 -1.93 -5.44 0.45
N ARG A 47 -0.97 -6.27 0.87
CA ARG A 47 -0.21 -7.16 -0.02
C ARG A 47 -1.09 -8.23 -0.66
N VAL A 48 -2.02 -8.82 0.09
CA VAL A 48 -2.99 -9.81 -0.42
C VAL A 48 -3.86 -9.21 -1.52
N LEU A 49 -4.39 -8.00 -1.31
CA LEU A 49 -5.21 -7.31 -2.31
C LEU A 49 -4.39 -6.92 -3.54
N ALA A 50 -3.16 -6.42 -3.36
CA ALA A 50 -2.24 -6.12 -4.46
C ALA A 50 -1.93 -7.36 -5.31
N TYR A 51 -1.70 -8.51 -4.67
CA TYR A 51 -1.50 -9.77 -5.36
C TYR A 51 -2.75 -10.22 -6.12
N SER A 52 -3.92 -10.12 -5.50
CA SER A 52 -5.19 -10.48 -6.16
C SER A 52 -5.45 -9.62 -7.40
N GLU A 53 -5.30 -8.30 -7.32
CA GLU A 53 -5.46 -7.40 -8.47
C GLU A 53 -4.43 -7.69 -9.58
N TRP A 54 -3.20 -8.04 -9.19
CA TRP A 54 -2.17 -8.43 -10.16
C TRP A 54 -2.52 -9.71 -10.90
N GLN A 55 -3.03 -10.75 -10.21
CA GLN A 55 -3.48 -11.98 -10.86
C GLN A 55 -4.63 -11.72 -11.84
N GLN A 56 -5.56 -10.84 -11.49
CA GLN A 56 -6.64 -10.44 -12.40
C GLN A 56 -6.11 -9.73 -13.66
N LEU A 57 -5.12 -8.85 -13.50
CA LEU A 57 -4.46 -8.18 -14.63
C LEU A 57 -3.77 -9.20 -15.56
N LEU A 58 -3.09 -10.21 -15.01
CA LEU A 58 -2.48 -11.27 -15.81
C LEU A 58 -3.52 -12.11 -16.56
N GLN A 59 -4.62 -12.49 -15.89
CA GLN A 59 -5.72 -13.24 -16.49
C GLN A 59 -6.40 -12.48 -17.64
N ALA A 60 -6.51 -11.15 -17.53
CA ALA A 60 -7.05 -10.30 -18.58
C ALA A 60 -6.09 -10.07 -19.76
N GLY A 61 -4.84 -10.52 -19.65
CA GLY A 61 -3.75 -10.25 -20.60
C GLY A 61 -2.99 -8.99 -20.23
N LEU A 62 -1.72 -9.15 -19.87
CA LEU A 62 -0.86 -8.03 -19.49
C LEU A 62 -0.61 -7.12 -20.70
N THR A 63 -0.96 -5.84 -20.55
CA THR A 63 -0.65 -4.79 -21.54
C THR A 63 0.20 -3.70 -20.89
N ARG A 64 0.95 -2.93 -21.69
CA ARG A 64 1.74 -1.80 -21.18
C ARG A 64 0.86 -0.79 -20.44
N ARG A 65 -0.31 -0.49 -21.03
CA ARG A 65 -1.32 0.37 -20.42
C ARG A 65 -1.82 -0.20 -19.09
N GLY A 66 -2.19 -1.49 -19.06
CA GLY A 66 -2.63 -2.14 -17.83
C GLY A 66 -1.57 -2.10 -16.72
N LEU A 67 -0.29 -2.27 -17.06
CA LEU A 67 0.82 -2.14 -16.12
C LEU A 67 1.00 -0.70 -15.60
N THR A 68 0.92 0.29 -16.48
CA THR A 68 0.98 1.72 -16.11
C THR A 68 -0.21 2.14 -15.26
N ASP A 69 -1.41 1.67 -15.58
CA ASP A 69 -2.64 1.94 -14.84
C ASP A 69 -2.54 1.31 -13.44
N PHE A 70 -2.13 0.04 -13.35
CA PHE A 70 -1.85 -0.64 -12.09
C PHE A 70 -0.85 0.14 -11.24
N HIS A 71 0.32 0.51 -11.79
CA HIS A 71 1.30 1.31 -11.06
C HIS A 71 0.74 2.65 -10.58
N SER A 72 -0.05 3.32 -11.43
CA SER A 72 -0.66 4.60 -11.10
C SER A 72 -1.57 4.51 -9.88
N ARG A 73 -2.34 3.42 -9.73
CA ARG A 73 -3.21 3.18 -8.55
C ARG A 73 -2.42 2.92 -7.25
N TYR A 74 -1.27 2.26 -7.36
CA TYR A 74 -0.41 1.88 -6.23
C TYR A 74 0.66 2.92 -5.88
N LYS A 75 0.78 3.99 -6.67
CA LYS A 75 1.86 4.97 -6.57
C LYS A 75 2.08 5.53 -5.16
N TYR A 76 1.02 6.05 -4.54
CA TYR A 76 1.13 6.65 -3.20
C TYR A 76 1.32 5.63 -2.09
N LEU A 77 0.80 4.42 -2.28
CA LEU A 77 1.04 3.31 -1.37
C LEU A 77 2.52 2.90 -1.42
N LEU A 78 3.05 2.68 -2.63
CA LEU A 78 4.48 2.41 -2.83
C LEU A 78 5.36 3.54 -2.28
N MET A 79 4.96 4.81 -2.43
CA MET A 79 5.66 5.93 -1.84
C MET A 79 5.67 5.90 -0.30
N ALA A 80 4.56 5.52 0.33
CA ALA A 80 4.48 5.39 1.79
C ALA A 80 5.38 4.25 2.31
N HIS A 81 5.40 3.12 1.61
CA HIS A 81 6.15 1.94 2.05
C HIS A 81 7.65 2.02 1.71
N ASN A 82 7.99 2.57 0.54
CA ASN A 82 9.38 2.63 0.08
C ASN A 82 9.61 3.75 -0.95
N PRO A 83 9.97 4.98 -0.51
CA PRO A 83 10.22 6.11 -1.40
C PRO A 83 11.32 5.88 -2.44
N VAL A 84 12.30 5.02 -2.15
CA VAL A 84 13.37 4.67 -3.08
C VAL A 84 12.81 3.80 -4.21
N GLN A 85 12.10 2.71 -3.87
CA GLN A 85 11.48 1.85 -4.87
C GLN A 85 10.38 2.55 -5.65
N TYR A 86 9.66 3.50 -5.05
CA TYR A 86 8.75 4.39 -5.76
C TYR A 86 9.41 5.06 -6.97
N LYS A 87 10.58 5.68 -6.78
CA LYS A 87 11.33 6.32 -7.88
C LYS A 87 11.86 5.29 -8.87
N THR A 88 12.45 4.21 -8.38
CA THR A 88 13.03 3.15 -9.22
C THR A 88 11.98 2.52 -10.13
N LEU A 89 10.81 2.17 -9.59
CA LEU A 89 9.71 1.57 -10.34
C LEU A 89 9.07 2.57 -11.30
N GLY A 90 8.89 3.83 -10.90
CA GLY A 90 8.43 4.87 -11.82
C GLY A 90 9.36 5.04 -13.04
N ASN A 91 10.67 5.07 -12.80
CA ASN A 91 11.67 5.15 -13.88
C ASN A 91 11.69 3.89 -14.75
N LEU A 92 11.51 2.71 -14.14
CA LEU A 92 11.42 1.44 -14.87
C LEU A 92 10.27 1.47 -15.88
N LEU A 93 9.09 1.97 -15.49
CA LEU A 93 7.94 2.06 -16.40
C LEU A 93 8.07 3.20 -17.41
N GLY A 94 8.75 4.31 -17.06
CA GLY A 94 9.05 5.39 -18.00
C GLY A 94 9.89 4.94 -19.20
N ASN A 95 10.73 3.91 -19.02
CA ASN A 95 11.60 3.36 -20.06
C ASN A 95 11.05 2.06 -20.70
N MET A 96 9.79 1.70 -20.44
CA MET A 96 9.21 0.41 -20.83
C MET A 96 9.11 0.18 -22.34
N GLY A 97 9.07 1.24 -23.16
CA GLY A 97 8.80 1.13 -24.61
C GLY A 97 9.73 0.17 -25.37
N GLN A 98 10.91 -0.13 -24.83
CA GLN A 98 11.93 -0.98 -25.44
C GLN A 98 12.04 -2.38 -24.79
N SER A 99 11.28 -2.67 -23.74
CA SER A 99 11.39 -3.93 -22.97
C SER A 99 10.30 -4.93 -23.34
N ASP A 100 10.63 -6.22 -23.37
CA ASP A 100 9.63 -7.27 -23.42
C ASP A 100 8.73 -7.19 -22.17
N LEU A 101 7.42 -7.20 -22.40
CA LEU A 101 6.43 -7.06 -21.34
C LEU A 101 6.32 -8.34 -20.51
N GLU A 102 6.57 -9.51 -21.11
CA GLU A 102 6.55 -10.81 -20.42
C GLU A 102 7.69 -10.92 -19.39
N GLU A 103 8.83 -10.29 -19.66
CA GLU A 103 9.93 -10.19 -18.70
C GLU A 103 9.76 -9.03 -17.71
N LEU A 104 9.28 -7.88 -18.21
CA LEU A 104 9.16 -6.66 -17.41
C LEU A 104 8.10 -6.77 -16.33
N GLY A 105 6.95 -7.36 -16.63
CA GLY A 105 5.80 -7.49 -15.73
C GLY A 105 6.15 -8.19 -14.41
N PRO A 106 6.63 -9.44 -14.45
CA PRO A 106 7.06 -10.17 -13.26
C PRO A 106 8.14 -9.41 -12.48
N ARG A 107 9.17 -8.90 -13.17
CA ARG A 107 10.26 -8.14 -12.52
C ARG A 107 9.77 -6.87 -11.83
N TYR A 108 8.81 -6.15 -12.42
CA TYR A 108 8.16 -5.00 -11.81
C TYR A 108 7.39 -5.44 -10.56
N PHE A 109 6.58 -6.49 -10.68
CA PHE A 109 5.70 -6.93 -9.61
C PHE A 109 6.48 -7.45 -8.39
N SER A 110 7.54 -8.23 -8.60
CA SER A 110 8.37 -8.69 -7.48
C SER A 110 9.04 -7.54 -6.73
N LYS A 111 9.47 -6.51 -7.45
CA LYS A 111 10.02 -5.28 -6.83
C LYS A 111 8.96 -4.49 -6.09
N LEU A 112 7.72 -4.45 -6.59
CA LEU A 112 6.58 -3.84 -5.90
C LEU A 112 6.28 -4.60 -4.59
N MET A 113 6.17 -5.92 -4.64
CA MET A 113 5.84 -6.74 -3.47
C MET A 113 6.92 -6.65 -2.40
N ALA A 114 8.21 -6.73 -2.77
CA ALA A 114 9.33 -6.52 -1.86
C ALA A 114 9.36 -5.09 -1.27
N ALA A 115 8.82 -4.10 -1.99
CA ALA A 115 8.67 -2.74 -1.46
C ALA A 115 7.52 -2.64 -0.48
N LEU A 116 6.37 -3.27 -0.78
CA LEU A 116 5.17 -3.27 0.05
C LEU A 116 5.30 -4.13 1.31
N GLU A 117 6.22 -5.11 1.34
CA GLU A 117 6.54 -5.89 2.54
C GLU A 117 7.06 -5.03 3.70
N LYS A 118 7.68 -3.89 3.40
CA LYS A 118 8.14 -2.96 4.43
C LYS A 118 6.97 -2.15 4.96
N CYS A 119 6.80 -2.06 6.27
CA CYS A 119 5.81 -1.16 6.85
C CYS A 119 6.14 0.32 6.58
N ALA A 120 5.11 1.08 6.21
CA ALA A 120 5.22 2.52 6.11
C ALA A 120 5.45 3.16 7.49
N THR A 121 6.12 4.30 7.51
CA THR A 121 6.44 5.04 8.74
C THR A 121 5.59 6.30 8.83
N ARG A 122 5.45 6.87 10.03
CA ARG A 122 4.77 8.18 10.19
C ARG A 122 5.36 9.25 9.28
N ARG A 123 6.70 9.25 9.10
CA ARG A 123 7.40 10.17 8.21
C ARG A 123 6.98 9.97 6.75
N THR A 124 6.96 8.74 6.26
CA THR A 124 6.63 8.47 4.85
C THR A 124 5.14 8.66 4.56
N HIS A 125 4.26 8.32 5.50
CA HIS A 125 2.84 8.71 5.42
C HIS A 125 2.66 10.22 5.39
N THR A 126 3.35 10.97 6.25
CA THR A 126 3.31 12.44 6.24
C THR A 126 3.67 12.99 4.87
N ASN A 127 4.72 12.47 4.23
CA ASN A 127 5.09 12.87 2.88
C ASN A 127 3.95 12.64 1.89
N VAL A 128 3.33 11.45 1.91
CA VAL A 128 2.20 11.13 1.02
C VAL A 128 1.01 12.05 1.27
N LEU A 129 0.64 12.29 2.53
CA LEU A 129 -0.45 13.21 2.88
C LEU A 129 -0.19 14.63 2.36
N GLN A 130 1.05 15.12 2.46
CA GLN A 130 1.45 16.40 1.87
C GLN A 130 1.32 16.40 0.35
N HIS A 131 1.76 15.34 -0.33
CA HIS A 131 1.59 15.21 -1.77
C HIS A 131 0.12 15.24 -2.19
N LEU A 132 -0.75 14.50 -1.49
CA LEU A 132 -2.19 14.49 -1.74
C LEU A 132 -2.81 15.87 -1.50
N SER A 133 -2.43 16.56 -0.42
CA SER A 133 -2.92 17.92 -0.14
C SER A 133 -2.58 18.93 -1.26
N GLY A 134 -1.51 18.69 -2.01
CA GLY A 134 -1.10 19.50 -3.16
C GLY A 134 -2.12 19.52 -4.30
N TYR A 135 -2.95 18.48 -4.45
CA TYR A 135 -4.01 18.44 -5.46
C TYR A 135 -5.16 19.40 -5.12
N LEU A 136 -5.39 19.65 -3.83
CA LEU A 136 -6.42 20.55 -3.33
C LEU A 136 -5.98 22.02 -3.29
N LYS A 137 -4.71 22.32 -3.60
CA LYS A 137 -4.11 23.65 -3.38
C LYS A 137 -4.84 24.82 -4.06
N ARG A 138 -5.60 24.56 -5.12
CA ARG A 138 -6.42 25.57 -5.83
C ARG A 138 -7.92 25.39 -5.61
N ALA A 139 -8.33 24.28 -4.98
CA ALA A 139 -9.73 23.90 -4.81
C ALA A 139 -10.32 24.37 -3.46
N ILE A 140 -9.50 24.40 -2.40
CA ILE A 140 -9.96 24.74 -1.05
C ILE A 140 -9.46 26.13 -0.61
N SER A 141 -10.08 26.69 0.42
CA SER A 141 -9.75 28.02 0.96
C SER A 141 -8.36 28.05 1.62
N ALA A 142 -7.87 29.24 1.96
CA ALA A 142 -6.63 29.38 2.72
C ALA A 142 -6.75 28.79 4.13
N GLU A 143 -7.90 28.94 4.76
CA GLU A 143 -8.23 28.40 6.07
C GLU A 143 -8.24 26.87 6.06
N ASP A 144 -8.92 26.26 5.07
CA ASP A 144 -8.96 24.80 4.92
C ASP A 144 -7.56 24.21 4.67
N LYS A 145 -6.71 24.91 3.91
CA LYS A 145 -5.30 24.50 3.72
C LYS A 145 -4.56 24.47 5.05
N GLN A 146 -4.74 25.50 5.88
CA GLN A 146 -4.11 25.54 7.20
C GLN A 146 -4.60 24.39 8.09
N GLN A 147 -5.91 24.09 8.06
CA GLN A 147 -6.48 22.96 8.78
C GLN A 147 -5.87 21.63 8.33
N VAL A 148 -5.78 21.39 7.01
CA VAL A 148 -5.15 20.19 6.45
C VAL A 148 -3.69 20.07 6.90
N GLN A 149 -2.91 21.14 6.80
CA GLN A 149 -1.51 21.13 7.24
C GLN A 149 -1.38 20.92 8.75
N HIS A 150 -2.26 21.49 9.55
CA HIS A 150 -2.28 21.33 10.99
C HIS A 150 -2.50 19.86 11.38
N VAL A 151 -3.53 19.21 10.81
CA VAL A 151 -3.84 17.79 11.10
C VAL A 151 -2.72 16.87 10.61
N ILE A 152 -2.12 17.14 9.45
CA ILE A 152 -0.93 16.39 8.99
C ILE A 152 0.25 16.57 9.98
N GLY A 153 0.43 17.78 10.52
CA GLY A 153 1.43 18.07 11.55
C GLY A 153 1.19 17.29 12.85
N GLN A 154 -0.06 17.25 13.32
CA GLN A 154 -0.47 16.46 14.48
C GLN A 154 -0.20 14.97 14.27
N TYR A 155 -0.51 14.42 13.09
CA TYR A 155 -0.22 13.03 12.77
C TYR A 155 1.29 12.75 12.79
N ARG A 156 2.09 13.64 12.19
CA ARG A 156 3.55 13.52 12.19
C ARG A 156 4.13 13.47 13.61
N GLN A 157 3.56 14.25 14.53
CA GLN A 157 3.94 14.30 15.94
C GLN A 157 3.34 13.14 16.76
N GLY A 158 2.46 12.33 16.17
CA GLY A 158 1.80 11.20 16.84
C GLY A 158 0.65 11.60 17.76
N ILE A 159 0.14 12.83 17.63
CA ILE A 159 -0.99 13.36 18.42
C ILE A 159 -2.32 12.77 17.94
N VAL A 160 -2.46 12.55 16.64
CA VAL A 160 -3.66 11.95 16.03
C VAL A 160 -3.27 10.73 15.19
N PRO A 161 -4.17 9.74 15.03
CA PRO A 161 -3.91 8.58 14.20
C PRO A 161 -4.03 8.93 12.70
N LEU A 162 -3.60 8.03 11.80
CA LEU A 162 -3.52 8.28 10.35
C LEU A 162 -4.89 8.55 9.71
N GLU A 163 -5.94 8.03 10.33
CA GLU A 163 -7.33 8.10 9.92
C GLU A 163 -7.83 9.53 9.87
N VAL A 164 -7.36 10.38 10.80
CA VAL A 164 -7.81 11.78 10.91
C VAL A 164 -7.42 12.58 9.67
N PRO A 165 -6.13 12.68 9.27
CA PRO A 165 -5.77 13.38 8.03
C PRO A 165 -6.35 12.70 6.78
N LEU A 166 -6.46 11.37 6.75
CA LEU A 166 -7.06 10.68 5.59
C LEU A 166 -8.54 11.01 5.42
N THR A 167 -9.31 11.02 6.50
CA THR A 167 -10.75 11.33 6.46
C THR A 167 -10.97 12.77 6.02
N LEU A 168 -10.15 13.71 6.53
CA LEU A 168 -10.20 15.11 6.11
C LEU A 168 -9.87 15.27 4.61
N LEU A 169 -8.82 14.60 4.12
CA LEU A 169 -8.49 14.62 2.68
C LEU A 169 -9.62 14.00 1.84
N LYS A 170 -10.18 12.86 2.26
CA LYS A 170 -11.32 12.22 1.58
C LYS A 170 -12.52 13.15 1.50
N HIS A 171 -12.83 13.87 2.57
CA HIS A 171 -13.90 14.86 2.60
C HIS A 171 -13.71 15.91 1.50
N TYR A 172 -12.53 16.52 1.42
CA TYR A 172 -12.25 17.52 0.39
C TYR A 172 -12.23 16.93 -1.02
N PHE A 173 -11.71 15.71 -1.23
CA PHE A 173 -11.75 15.05 -2.55
C PHE A 173 -13.18 14.64 -2.97
N ARG A 174 -14.12 14.46 -2.04
CA ARG A 174 -15.53 14.25 -2.39
C ARG A 174 -16.19 15.53 -2.91
N GLN A 175 -15.81 16.69 -2.37
CA GLN A 175 -16.31 17.99 -2.82
C GLN A 175 -15.59 18.49 -4.08
N HIS A 176 -14.32 18.12 -4.22
CA HIS A 176 -13.46 18.47 -5.35
C HIS A 176 -12.85 17.19 -5.95
N PRO A 177 -13.64 16.43 -6.72
CA PRO A 177 -13.18 15.17 -7.29
C PRO A 177 -11.97 15.36 -8.20
N ASP A 178 -10.96 14.53 -7.98
CA ASP A 178 -9.82 14.40 -8.86
C ASP A 178 -9.78 12.95 -9.40
N PRO A 179 -9.95 12.75 -10.72
CA PRO A 179 -10.03 11.40 -11.31
C PRO A 179 -8.77 10.55 -11.08
N TYR A 180 -7.62 11.18 -10.92
CA TYR A 180 -6.36 10.50 -10.66
C TYR A 180 -6.25 10.06 -9.20
N ILE A 181 -6.68 10.92 -8.26
CA ILE A 181 -6.70 10.61 -6.83
C ILE A 181 -7.78 9.57 -6.48
N ALA A 182 -8.93 9.61 -7.15
CA ALA A 182 -10.01 8.65 -6.94
C ALA A 182 -9.61 7.18 -7.16
N GLN A 183 -8.56 6.94 -7.94
CA GLN A 183 -8.05 5.60 -8.24
C GLN A 183 -6.97 5.13 -7.25
N GLN A 184 -6.56 5.97 -6.29
CA GLN A 184 -5.42 5.68 -5.43
C GLN A 184 -5.79 4.72 -4.30
N VAL A 185 -5.19 3.54 -4.31
CA VAL A 185 -5.37 2.51 -3.27
C VAL A 185 -4.98 3.04 -1.89
N TYR A 186 -4.01 3.96 -1.79
CA TYR A 186 -3.57 4.54 -0.52
C TYR A 186 -4.70 5.15 0.33
N LEU A 187 -5.71 5.77 -0.31
CA LEU A 187 -6.81 6.38 0.43
C LEU A 187 -7.73 5.32 1.05
N GLN A 188 -7.84 4.14 0.43
CA GLN A 188 -8.67 3.05 0.90
C GLN A 188 -8.04 1.71 0.51
N PRO A 189 -7.00 1.27 1.24
CA PRO A 189 -6.20 0.12 0.83
C PRO A 189 -6.94 -1.21 0.96
N HIS A 190 -8.01 -1.23 1.75
CA HIS A 190 -8.92 -2.35 1.90
C HIS A 190 -10.37 -1.82 2.00
N PRO A 191 -11.36 -2.63 1.59
CA PRO A 191 -12.78 -2.37 1.85
C PRO A 191 -13.05 -1.99 3.32
N GLU A 192 -14.07 -1.15 3.57
CA GLU A 192 -14.37 -0.64 4.92
C GLU A 192 -14.70 -1.76 5.92
N ASN A 193 -15.33 -2.83 5.47
CA ASN A 193 -15.63 -4.03 6.26
C ASN A 193 -14.38 -4.84 6.66
N LEU A 194 -13.21 -4.53 6.10
CA LEU A 194 -11.91 -5.10 6.46
C LEU A 194 -11.00 -4.09 7.17
N SER A 195 -11.47 -2.84 7.34
CA SER A 195 -10.70 -1.74 7.92
C SER A 195 -10.69 -1.76 9.43
N LEU A 196 -9.53 -2.07 10.03
CA LEU A 196 -9.34 -2.14 11.49
C LEU A 196 -8.67 -0.89 12.08
N ARG A 197 -8.60 0.18 11.29
CA ARG A 197 -8.10 1.51 11.63
C ARG A 197 -8.67 2.18 12.90
N ASN A 198 -9.55 1.48 13.62
CA ASN A 198 -10.12 1.87 14.91
C ASN A 198 -9.44 1.21 16.14
N ALA A 199 -8.36 0.43 15.96
CA ALA A 199 -7.82 -0.42 17.02
C ALA A 199 -6.52 0.08 17.70
N ILE A 200 -6.15 1.36 17.56
CA ILE A 200 -4.96 1.91 18.24
C ILE A 200 -5.35 3.14 19.06
N GLN A 201 -5.51 2.95 20.37
CA GLN A 201 -5.32 3.95 21.42
C GLN A 201 -4.06 3.60 22.20
#